data_AF-A0A8X6N9W4-F1
#
_entry.id   AF-A0A8X6N9W4-F1
#
_cell.length_a   1.000
_cell.length_b   1.000
_cell.length_c   1.000
_cell.angle_alpha   90.00
_cell.angle_beta   90.00
_cell.angle_gamma   90.00
#
_symmetry.space_group_name_H-M   'P 1'
#
loop_
_entity.id
_entity.type
_entity.pdbx_description
1 polymer ?
#
loop_
_entity_poly.entity_id
_entity_poly.type
_entity_poly.pdbx_seq_one_letter_code
_entity_poly.pdbx_strand_id
1 'polypeptide(L)' 'MNDKSESSTVKLKLNEREFTFDDGKWHGENVTTDTHTLLKEKQDLIEENNYLKLKVEILLNMLAEASSIQKSCDHIK' A
#
# COMPACT_ATOMS: atom_id res chain seq x y z
N MET A 1 -18.55 -1.87 -50.22
CA MET A 1 -17.66 -1.40 -49.15
C MET A 1 -18.17 -1.99 -47.85
N ASN A 2 -17.55 -3.06 -47.36
CA ASN A 2 -17.80 -3.66 -46.05
C ASN A 2 -16.49 -4.33 -45.63
N ASP A 3 -15.50 -3.53 -45.24
CA ASP A 3 -14.35 -4.05 -44.50
C ASP A 3 -14.78 -4.21 -43.05
N LYS A 4 -15.33 -5.39 -42.77
CA LYS A 4 -15.50 -5.88 -41.41
C LYS A 4 -14.11 -6.30 -40.95
N SER A 5 -13.31 -5.33 -40.51
CA SER A 5 -12.06 -5.60 -39.78
C SER A 5 -12.46 -6.26 -38.47
N GLU A 6 -12.49 -7.59 -38.45
CA GLU A 6 -12.51 -8.36 -37.22
C GLU A 6 -11.19 -8.08 -36.52
N SER A 7 -11.16 -7.06 -35.64
CA SER A 7 -10.07 -6.97 -34.68
C SER A 7 -10.16 -8.24 -33.85
N SER A 8 -9.15 -9.10 -33.98
CA SER A 8 -9.06 -10.33 -33.23
C SER A 8 -8.82 -9.97 -31.77
N THR A 9 -9.91 -9.74 -31.03
CA THR A 9 -9.85 -9.48 -29.60
C THR A 9 -9.31 -10.73 -28.92
N VAL A 10 -8.07 -10.67 -28.42
CA VAL A 10 -7.47 -11.80 -27.71
C VAL A 10 -7.94 -11.76 -26.26
N LYS A 11 -8.61 -12.83 -25.83
CA LYS A 11 -9.08 -12.99 -24.45
C LYS A 11 -8.17 -13.97 -23.70
N LEU A 12 -7.77 -13.60 -22.50
CA LEU A 12 -6.85 -14.37 -21.67
C LEU A 12 -7.46 -14.49 -20.27
N LYS A 13 -7.69 -15.73 -19.81
CA LYS A 13 -8.26 -16.00 -18.49
C LYS A 13 -7.17 -16.54 -17.58
N LEU A 14 -6.88 -15.81 -16.50
CA LEU A 14 -5.93 -16.22 -15.46
C LEU A 14 -6.67 -16.28 -14.13
N ASN A 15 -6.77 -17.50 -13.56
CA ASN A 15 -7.62 -17.78 -12.40
C ASN A 15 -9.07 -17.32 -12.63
N GLU A 16 -9.57 -16.43 -11.76
CA GLU A 16 -10.92 -15.86 -11.81
C GLU A 16 -10.99 -14.52 -12.57
N ARG A 17 -9.92 -14.11 -13.28
CA ARG A 17 -9.85 -12.82 -13.97
C ARG A 17 -9.76 -12.99 -15.49
N GLU A 18 -10.60 -12.25 -16.22
CA GLU A 18 -10.59 -12.17 -17.68
C GLU A 18 -9.89 -10.88 -18.15
N PHE A 19 -8.99 -11.03 -19.11
CA PHE A 19 -8.24 -9.96 -19.74
C PHE A 19 -8.54 -9.93 -21.24
N THR A 20 -8.71 -8.74 -21.78
CA THR A 20 -9.08 -8.50 -23.16
C THR A 20 -8.03 -7.61 -23.80
N PHE A 21 -7.39 -8.07 -24.87
CA PHE A 21 -6.44 -7.28 -25.64
C PHE A 21 -7.20 -6.53 -26.73
N ASP A 22 -7.15 -5.21 -26.68
CA ASP A 22 -7.75 -4.31 -27.67
C ASP A 22 -6.88 -3.05 -27.82
N ASP A 23 -6.81 -2.48 -29.03
CA ASP A 23 -6.02 -1.28 -29.35
C ASP A 23 -4.56 -1.30 -28.81
N GLY A 24 -3.89 -2.44 -28.90
CA GLY A 24 -2.50 -2.58 -28.44
C GLY A 24 -2.32 -2.62 -26.91
N LYS A 25 -3.41 -2.68 -26.14
CA LYS A 25 -3.39 -2.65 -24.67
C LYS A 25 -4.21 -3.79 -24.07
N TRP A 26 -3.77 -4.28 -22.91
CA TRP A 26 -4.52 -5.24 -22.11
C TRP A 26 -5.50 -4.51 -21.19
N HIS A 27 -6.77 -4.90 -21.26
CA HIS A 27 -7.86 -4.42 -20.43
C HIS A 27 -8.35 -5.57 -19.56
N GLY A 28 -8.22 -5.49 -18.25
CA GLY A 28 -8.78 -6.48 -17.32
C GLY A 28 -10.07 -5.95 -16.71
N GLU A 29 -11.07 -6.83 -16.56
CA GLU A 29 -12.43 -6.48 -16.10
C GLU A 29 -12.47 -5.79 -14.73
N ASN A 30 -11.40 -5.90 -13.91
CA ASN A 30 -11.29 -5.30 -12.58
C ASN A 30 -9.99 -4.49 -12.34
N VAL A 31 -9.20 -4.19 -13.39
CA VAL A 31 -7.82 -3.70 -13.19
C VAL A 31 -7.73 -2.20 -12.87
N THR A 32 -8.71 -1.39 -13.26
CA THR A 32 -8.57 0.08 -13.20
C THR A 32 -9.14 0.70 -11.93
N THR A 33 -10.23 0.18 -11.37
CA THR A 33 -10.82 0.67 -10.12
C THR A 33 -10.06 0.16 -8.89
N ASP A 34 -9.68 -1.12 -8.91
CA ASP A 34 -9.06 -1.78 -7.76
C ASP A 34 -7.63 -1.29 -7.52
N THR A 35 -6.89 -0.94 -8.58
CA THR A 35 -5.50 -0.48 -8.43
C THR A 35 -5.41 0.88 -7.75
N HIS A 36 -6.31 1.81 -8.06
CA HIS A 36 -6.32 3.12 -7.41
C HIS A 36 -6.70 3.02 -5.92
N THR A 37 -7.70 2.20 -5.58
CA THR A 37 -8.08 1.97 -4.19
C THR A 37 -6.97 1.26 -3.41
N LEU A 38 -6.34 0.26 -4.01
CA LEU A 38 -5.21 -0.45 -3.39
C LEU A 38 -3.97 0.44 -3.21
N LEU A 39 -3.68 1.32 -4.16
CA LEU A 39 -2.58 2.29 -4.04
C LEU A 39 -2.85 3.29 -2.92
N LYS A 40 -4.10 3.76 -2.80
CA LYS A 40 -4.52 4.64 -1.72
C LYS A 40 -4.41 3.94 -0.36
N GLU A 41 -4.95 2.73 -0.24
CA GLU A 41 -4.87 1.96 1.00
C GLU A 41 -3.42 1.67 1.41
N LYS A 42 -2.56 1.34 0.44
CA LYS A 42 -1.12 1.19 0.69
C LYS A 42 -0.50 2.48 1.24
N GLN A 43 -0.85 3.63 0.67
CA GLN A 43 -0.34 4.92 1.11
C GLN A 43 -0.81 5.23 2.54
N ASP A 44 -2.09 5.06 2.82
CA ASP A 44 -2.69 5.25 4.14
C ASP A 44 -1.99 4.36 5.20
N LEU A 45 -1.74 3.08 4.86
CA LEU A 45 -1.02 2.14 5.73
C LEU A 45 0.45 2.54 5.97
N ILE A 46 1.13 3.11 4.97
CA ILE A 46 2.51 3.60 5.13
C ILE A 46 2.53 4.79 6.09
N GLU A 47 1.59 5.72 5.94
CA GLU A 47 1.48 6.89 6.81
C GLU A 47 1.17 6.50 8.26
N GLU A 48 0.22 5.58 8.46
CA GLU A 48 -0.08 5.04 9.78
C GLU A 48 1.14 4.34 10.39
N ASN A 49 1.85 3.51 9.62
CA ASN A 49 3.04 2.83 10.10
C ASN A 49 4.14 3.81 10.53
N ASN A 50 4.35 4.88 9.76
CA ASN A 50 5.32 5.92 10.10
C ASN A 50 4.91 6.68 11.36
N TYR A 51 3.63 7.02 11.50
CA TYR A 51 3.09 7.66 12.70
C TYR A 51 3.27 6.79 13.95
N LEU A 52 2.95 5.49 13.85
CA LEU A 52 3.11 4.54 14.94
C LEU A 52 4.58 4.38 15.35
N LYS A 53 5.51 4.30 14.39
CA LYS A 53 6.96 4.26 14.67
C LYS A 53 7.40 5.49 15.45
N LEU A 54 7.03 6.68 14.98
CA LEU A 54 7.36 7.94 15.66
C LEU A 54 6.80 7.97 17.10
N LYS A 55 5.55 7.52 17.28
CA LYS A 55 4.93 7.46 18.61
C LYS A 55 5.69 6.51 19.55
N VAL A 56 6.13 5.36 19.05
CA VAL A 56 6.95 4.41 19.80
C VAL A 56 8.30 5.03 20.16
N GLU A 57 9.00 5.67 19.22
CA GLU A 57 10.28 6.32 19.47
C GLU A 57 10.17 7.41 20.56
N ILE A 58 9.15 8.26 20.50
CA ILE A 58 8.91 9.28 21.53
C ILE A 58 8.68 8.62 22.89
N LEU A 59 7.81 7.61 22.97
CA LEU A 59 7.54 6.91 24.23
C LEU A 59 8.79 6.24 24.80
N LEU A 60 9.62 5.64 23.93
CA LEU A 60 10.89 5.06 24.34
C LEU A 60 11.87 6.11 24.85
N ASN A 61 11.95 7.28 24.20
CA ASN A 61 12.78 8.39 24.68
C ASN A 61 12.30 8.90 26.04
N MET A 62 10.99 9.10 26.21
CA MET A 62 10.40 9.53 27.49
C MET A 62 10.66 8.51 28.61
N LEU A 63 10.58 7.21 28.31
CA LEU A 63 10.90 6.16 29.28
C LEU A 63 12.39 6.11 29.61
N ALA A 64 13.26 6.27 28.62
CA ALA A 64 14.70 6.34 28.85
C ALA A 64 15.05 7.52 29.75
N GLU A 65 14.51 8.72 29.46
CA GLU A 65 14.65 9.91 30.29
C GLU A 65 14.15 9.67 31.71
N ALA A 66 12.93 9.16 31.90
CA ALA A 66 12.38 8.86 33.23
C ALA A 66 13.26 7.85 34.00
N SER A 67 13.73 6.79 33.33
CA SER A 67 14.59 5.79 33.94
C SER A 67 15.97 6.34 34.33
N SER A 68 16.50 7.29 33.55
CA SER A 68 17.76 7.97 33.86
C SER A 68 17.64 8.92 35.05
N ILE A 69 16.52 9.64 35.16
CA ILE A 69 16.20 10.51 36.30
C ILE A 69 16.07 9.69 37.57
N GLN A 70 15.37 8.55 37.50
CA GLN A 70 15.19 7.65 38.63
C GLN A 70 16.54 7.13 39.16
N LYS A 71 17.41 6.64 38.26
CA LYS A 71 18.76 6.16 38.63
C LYS A 71 19.63 7.25 39.26
N SER A 72 19.48 8.50 38.81
CA SER A 72 20.19 9.64 39.42
C SER A 72 19.69 9.92 40.84
N CYS A 73 18.38 9.85 41.08
CA CYS A 73 17.79 10.05 42.42
C CYS A 73 18.17 8.94 43.41
N ASP A 74 18.31 7.70 42.92
CA ASP A 74 18.72 6.55 43.73
C ASP A 74 20.22 6.58 44.10
N HIS A 75 21.06 7.37 43.41
CA HIS A 75 22.49 7.51 43.70
C HIS A 75 22.82 8.64 44.69
N ILE A 76 21.83 9.46 45.06
CA ILE A 76 21.98 10.62 45.97
C ILE A 76 21.48 10.28 47.41
N LYS A 77 20.96 9.09 47.64
CA LYS A 77 20.46 8.63 48.95
C LYS A 77 21.43 7.72 49.69
#